data_AF-A0A257V7R0-F1
#
_entry.id   AF-A0A257V7R0-F1
#
_cell.length_a   1.000
_cell.length_b   1.000
_cell.length_c   1.000
_cell.angle_alpha   90.00
_cell.angle_beta   90.00
_cell.angle_gamma   90.00
#
_symmetry.space_group_name_H-M   'P 1'
#
loop_
_entity.id
_entity.type
_entity.pdbx_description
1 polymer ?
#
loop_
_entity_poly.entity_id
_entity_poly.type
_entity_poly.pdbx_seq_one_letter_code
_entity_poly.pdbx_strand_id
1 'polypeptide(L)'
;MPVTQQNNPRELASKQVPQKSLRIAKEIRHIQHRAAEHDGRIVNIGSLVLFSTQTGDAWILDPTDQLAARLAYNGDPLELYVEETGTNYAIAWQGSYQIENDTFVYEDNKTGRLIAIRGYPTKLLLRAIAKADRQ
;
A
#
# COMPACT_ATOMS: atom_id res chain seq x y z
N MET A 1 -38.23 -10.46 -10.60
CA MET A 1 -37.47 -9.80 -9.52
C MET A 1 -36.00 -9.86 -9.87
N PRO A 2 -35.35 -8.77 -10.34
CA PRO A 2 -33.90 -8.78 -10.53
C PRO A 2 -33.23 -8.42 -9.21
N VAL A 3 -32.31 -9.28 -8.77
CA VAL A 3 -31.38 -9.00 -7.68
C VAL A 3 -30.42 -7.89 -8.13
N THR A 4 -30.40 -6.80 -7.40
CA THR A 4 -29.50 -5.66 -7.64
C THR A 4 -28.06 -6.11 -7.41
N GLN A 5 -27.26 -6.21 -8.48
CA GLN A 5 -25.80 -6.23 -8.38
C GLN A 5 -25.35 -4.87 -7.84
N GLN A 6 -25.00 -4.87 -6.56
CA GLN A 6 -24.45 -3.72 -5.87
C GLN A 6 -22.97 -3.61 -6.27
N ASN A 7 -22.72 -2.93 -7.40
CA ASN A 7 -21.38 -2.58 -7.84
C ASN A 7 -20.76 -1.62 -6.82
N ASN A 8 -19.88 -2.12 -5.96
CA ASN A 8 -19.12 -1.32 -5.01
C ASN A 8 -17.96 -0.64 -5.78
N PRO A 9 -17.93 0.69 -5.98
CA PRO A 9 -16.99 1.33 -6.92
C PRO A 9 -15.52 1.41 -6.47
N ARG A 10 -15.09 0.70 -5.42
CA ARG A 10 -13.79 0.92 -4.77
C ARG A 10 -12.68 -0.08 -5.11
N GLU A 11 -12.93 -1.09 -5.96
CA GLU A 11 -11.96 -2.18 -6.15
C GLU A 11 -10.73 -1.85 -7.01
N LEU A 12 -10.72 -0.76 -7.78
CA LEU A 12 -9.56 -0.36 -8.59
C LEU A 12 -9.48 1.17 -8.67
N ALA A 13 -8.66 1.80 -7.82
CA ALA A 13 -8.40 3.23 -7.96
C ALA A 13 -7.29 3.43 -9.00
N SER A 14 -7.59 4.25 -10.02
CA SER A 14 -6.65 4.60 -11.09
C SER A 14 -6.13 6.03 -10.86
N LYS A 15 -4.81 6.23 -10.99
CA LYS A 15 -4.16 7.55 -10.83
C LYS A 15 -3.21 7.86 -11.98
N GLN A 16 -3.16 9.13 -12.38
CA GLN A 16 -2.24 9.67 -13.39
C GLN A 16 -0.94 10.13 -12.72
N VAL A 17 0.23 9.85 -13.31
CA VAL A 17 1.53 10.11 -12.69
C VAL A 17 2.55 10.67 -13.69
N PRO A 18 3.45 11.57 -13.26
CA PRO A 18 4.58 12.02 -14.08
C PRO A 18 5.48 10.85 -14.53
N GLN A 19 5.99 10.92 -15.76
CA GLN A 19 6.75 9.90 -16.53
C GLN A 19 7.97 9.22 -15.83
N LYS A 20 8.34 9.63 -14.61
CA LYS A 20 9.37 8.98 -13.77
C LYS A 20 8.84 7.75 -13.00
N SER A 21 7.55 7.44 -13.07
CA SER A 21 6.82 6.41 -12.30
C SER A 21 6.80 4.99 -12.89
N LEU A 22 7.52 4.74 -13.98
CA LEU A 22 7.47 3.50 -14.78
C LEU A 22 8.07 2.23 -14.12
N ARG A 23 8.07 2.09 -12.79
CA ARG A 23 8.67 0.93 -12.10
C ARG A 23 7.97 0.52 -10.79
N ILE A 24 6.66 0.76 -10.61
CA ILE A 24 5.94 0.32 -9.39
C ILE A 24 6.11 -1.19 -9.22
N ALA A 25 5.95 -1.97 -10.30
CA ALA A 25 6.15 -3.42 -10.25
C ALA A 25 7.58 -3.83 -9.80
N LYS A 26 8.61 -3.05 -10.15
CA LYS A 26 9.99 -3.33 -9.72
C LYS A 26 10.17 -3.02 -8.24
N GLU A 27 9.64 -1.89 -7.78
CA GLU A 27 9.77 -1.48 -6.39
C GLU A 27 8.92 -2.35 -5.45
N ILE A 28 7.76 -2.84 -5.90
CA ILE A 28 6.99 -3.87 -5.20
C ILE A 28 7.86 -5.12 -4.98
N ARG A 29 8.47 -5.66 -6.05
CA ARG A 29 9.36 -6.83 -5.93
C ARG A 29 10.54 -6.55 -5.02
N HIS A 30 11.11 -5.35 -5.08
CA HIS A 30 12.18 -4.96 -4.19
C HIS A 30 11.72 -4.99 -2.72
N ILE A 31 10.60 -4.36 -2.39
CA ILE A 31 10.07 -4.29 -1.03
C ILE A 31 9.62 -5.65 -0.50
N GLN A 32 9.01 -6.49 -1.34
CA GLN A 32 8.71 -7.89 -1.01
C GLN A 32 9.97 -8.67 -0.64
N HIS A 33 11.04 -8.50 -1.41
CA HIS A 33 12.33 -9.12 -1.11
C HIS A 33 12.90 -8.64 0.23
N ARG A 34 12.82 -7.33 0.53
CA ARG A 34 13.25 -6.80 1.84
C ARG A 34 12.42 -7.34 3.01
N ALA A 35 11.13 -7.55 2.79
CA ALA A 35 10.25 -8.18 3.76
C ALA A 35 10.68 -9.63 4.06
N ALA A 36 10.99 -10.42 3.03
CA ALA A 36 11.51 -11.78 3.17
C ALA A 36 12.85 -11.83 3.94
N GLU A 37 13.67 -10.79 3.81
CA GLU A 37 14.92 -10.65 4.56
C GLU A 37 14.74 -10.06 5.97
N HIS A 38 13.50 -9.77 6.39
CA HIS A 38 13.19 -9.06 7.63
C HIS A 38 13.93 -7.71 7.75
N ASP A 39 14.25 -7.06 6.63
CA ASP A 39 14.85 -5.73 6.62
C ASP A 39 13.75 -4.66 6.50
N GLY A 40 13.67 -3.80 7.50
CA GLY A 40 12.77 -2.64 7.50
C GLY A 40 13.22 -1.54 6.55
N ARG A 41 12.44 -1.28 5.50
CA ARG A 41 12.70 -0.24 4.50
C ARG A 41 11.47 0.61 4.23
N ILE A 42 11.69 1.87 3.86
CA ILE A 42 10.63 2.78 3.40
C ILE A 42 11.13 3.44 2.10
N VAL A 43 10.33 3.38 1.06
CA VAL A 43 10.61 3.91 -0.28
C VAL A 43 9.41 4.71 -0.76
N ASN A 44 9.66 5.87 -1.38
CA ASN A 44 8.63 6.70 -1.98
C ASN A 44 8.72 6.59 -3.51
N ILE A 45 7.58 6.44 -4.19
CA ILE A 45 7.48 6.43 -5.65
C ILE A 45 6.38 7.40 -6.06
N GLY A 46 6.77 8.61 -6.46
CA GLY A 46 5.80 9.70 -6.61
C GLY A 46 5.06 9.93 -5.28
N SER A 47 3.74 9.87 -5.31
CA SER A 47 2.89 10.01 -4.12
C SER A 47 2.72 8.72 -3.31
N LEU A 48 3.14 7.57 -3.84
CA LEU A 48 2.99 6.28 -3.14
C LEU A 48 4.13 6.06 -2.14
N VAL A 49 3.81 5.39 -1.04
CA VAL A 49 4.79 4.98 -0.03
C VAL A 49 4.77 3.46 0.09
N LEU A 50 5.90 2.82 -0.15
CA LEU A 50 6.08 1.39 0.05
C LEU A 50 6.98 1.18 1.26
N PHE A 51 6.69 0.17 2.07
CA PHE A 51 7.57 -0.18 3.17
C PHE A 51 7.56 -1.67 3.49
N SER A 52 8.67 -2.14 4.05
CA SER A 52 8.83 -3.44 4.70
C SER A 52 9.17 -3.23 6.17
N THR A 53 8.96 -4.25 7.00
CA THR A 53 9.21 -4.22 8.45
C THR A 53 10.12 -5.36 8.87
N GLN A 54 10.67 -5.27 10.08
CA GLN A 54 11.46 -6.36 10.67
C GLN A 54 10.62 -7.58 11.03
N THR A 55 9.29 -7.43 11.11
CA THR A 55 8.36 -8.56 11.25
C THR A 55 8.15 -9.31 9.94
N GLY A 56 8.74 -8.84 8.84
CA GLY A 56 8.59 -9.44 7.51
C GLY A 56 7.32 -9.03 6.77
N ASP A 57 6.58 -8.05 7.30
CA ASP A 57 5.42 -7.52 6.59
C ASP A 57 5.86 -6.46 5.58
N ALA A 58 5.11 -6.34 4.49
CA ALA A 58 5.27 -5.24 3.56
C ALA A 58 3.94 -4.71 3.04
N TRP A 59 3.95 -3.42 2.72
CA TRP A 59 2.76 -2.67 2.34
C TRP A 59 3.09 -1.62 1.29
N ILE A 60 2.09 -1.32 0.47
CA ILE A 60 2.02 -0.12 -0.37
C ILE A 60 0.87 0.74 0.13
N LEU A 61 1.12 2.04 0.21
CA LEU A 61 0.17 3.04 0.69
C LEU A 61 -0.04 4.11 -0.35
N ASP A 62 -1.28 4.56 -0.45
CA ASP A 62 -1.67 5.82 -1.07
C ASP A 62 -2.05 6.80 0.03
N PRO A 63 -1.17 7.75 0.39
CA PRO A 63 -1.47 8.69 1.48
C PRO A 63 -2.58 9.68 1.14
N THR A 64 -2.79 9.98 -0.14
CA THR A 64 -3.81 10.95 -0.57
C THR A 64 -5.22 10.43 -0.28
N ASP A 65 -5.48 9.16 -0.60
CA ASP A 65 -6.79 8.53 -0.39
C ASP A 65 -6.83 7.62 0.86
N GLN A 66 -5.74 7.57 1.63
CA GLN A 66 -5.57 6.71 2.79
C GLN A 66 -5.80 5.22 2.49
N LEU A 67 -5.35 4.77 1.31
CA LEU A 67 -5.51 3.38 0.86
C LEU A 67 -4.25 2.56 1.16
N ALA A 68 -4.45 1.28 1.44
CA ALA A 68 -3.38 0.34 1.71
C ALA A 68 -3.63 -0.99 1.00
N ALA A 69 -2.54 -1.59 0.53
CA ALA A 69 -2.52 -2.99 0.10
C ALA A 69 -1.28 -3.67 0.67
N ARG A 70 -1.45 -4.92 1.08
CA ARG A 70 -0.38 -5.73 1.63
C ARG A 70 0.42 -6.38 0.51
N LEU A 71 1.73 -6.24 0.57
CA LEU A 71 2.68 -6.81 -0.38
C LEU A 71 3.36 -8.07 0.14
N ALA A 72 3.51 -8.21 1.46
CA ALA A 72 4.04 -9.41 2.10
C ALA A 72 3.46 -9.57 3.51
N TYR A 73 3.41 -10.81 4.00
CA TYR A 73 3.00 -11.14 5.35
C TYR A 73 4.01 -12.09 5.97
N ASN A 74 4.66 -11.68 7.07
CA ASN A 74 5.66 -12.49 7.77
C ASN A 74 6.75 -13.10 6.85
N GLY A 75 7.23 -12.31 5.88
CA GLY A 75 8.28 -12.68 4.92
C GLY A 75 7.74 -13.32 3.64
N ASP A 76 6.49 -13.77 3.62
CA ASP A 76 5.89 -14.37 2.44
C ASP A 76 5.31 -13.29 1.51
N PRO A 77 5.76 -13.21 0.23
CA PRO A 77 5.23 -12.24 -0.71
C PRO A 77 3.79 -12.57 -1.07
N LEU A 78 2.96 -11.53 -1.17
CA LEU A 78 1.57 -11.60 -1.60
C LEU A 78 1.43 -11.01 -3.00
N GLU A 79 0.65 -11.67 -3.85
CA GLU A 79 0.32 -11.13 -5.17
C GLU A 79 -0.59 -9.90 -5.03
N LEU A 80 -0.18 -8.81 -5.66
CA LEU A 80 -0.97 -7.60 -5.80
C LEU A 80 -1.15 -7.31 -7.28
N TYR A 81 -2.40 -7.20 -7.72
CA TYR A 81 -2.68 -6.79 -9.08
C TYR A 81 -2.40 -5.29 -9.25
N VAL A 82 -1.43 -5.00 -10.12
CA VAL A 82 -1.06 -3.64 -10.53
C VAL A 82 -1.04 -3.61 -12.04
N GLU A 83 -1.81 -2.69 -12.61
CA GLU A 83 -1.79 -2.39 -14.04
C GLU A 83 -1.01 -1.07 -14.23
N GLU A 84 0.01 -1.08 -15.08
CA GLU A 84 0.78 0.11 -15.46
C GLU A 84 0.54 0.40 -16.94
N THR A 85 -0.08 1.54 -17.25
CA THR A 85 -0.38 1.95 -18.63
C THR A 85 0.25 3.31 -18.90
N GLY A 86 1.48 3.30 -19.43
CA GLY A 86 2.21 4.50 -19.83
C GLY A 86 2.50 5.45 -18.67
N THR A 87 1.61 6.44 -18.47
CA THR A 87 1.68 7.43 -17.37
C THR A 87 0.72 7.12 -16.22
N ASN A 88 -0.11 6.09 -16.35
CA ASN A 88 -1.15 5.77 -15.37
C ASN A 88 -0.85 4.44 -14.70
N TYR A 89 -1.34 4.27 -13.48
CA TYR A 89 -1.44 2.96 -12.86
C TYR A 89 -2.81 2.74 -12.25
N ALA A 90 -3.18 1.48 -12.10
CA ALA A 90 -4.28 1.03 -11.27
C ALA A 90 -3.76 -0.01 -10.28
N ILE A 91 -4.07 0.18 -8.99
CA ILE A 91 -3.74 -0.77 -7.93
C ILE A 91 -5.05 -1.30 -7.36
N ALA A 92 -5.13 -2.62 -7.21
CA ALA A 92 -6.23 -3.30 -6.53
C ALA A 92 -6.10 -3.11 -5.00
N TRP A 93 -6.51 -1.95 -4.50
CA TRP A 93 -6.44 -1.60 -3.08
C TRP A 93 -7.30 -2.53 -2.23
N GLN A 94 -6.69 -3.15 -1.22
CA GLN A 94 -7.34 -4.14 -0.37
C GLN A 94 -8.10 -3.50 0.79
N GLY A 95 -7.72 -2.30 1.20
CA GLY A 95 -8.29 -1.64 2.36
C GLY A 95 -7.89 -0.18 2.51
N SER A 96 -8.34 0.43 3.60
CA SER A 96 -7.89 1.74 4.06
C SER A 96 -6.93 1.58 5.24
N TYR A 97 -6.16 2.62 5.54
CA TYR A 97 -5.31 2.65 6.72
C TYR A 97 -5.38 3.97 7.45
N GLN A 98 -5.06 3.92 8.74
CA GLN A 98 -4.85 5.07 9.59
C GLN A 98 -3.65 4.81 10.50
N ILE A 99 -2.95 5.88 10.89
CA ILE A 99 -1.87 5.80 11.87
C ILE A 99 -2.31 6.58 13.09
N GLU A 100 -2.61 5.86 14.17
CA GLU A 100 -3.10 6.42 15.43
C GLU A 100 -2.20 5.99 16.57
N ASN A 101 -1.71 6.93 17.39
CA ASN A 101 -0.95 6.63 18.61
C ASN A 101 0.17 5.58 18.40
N ASP A 102 1.05 5.83 17.43
CA ASP A 102 2.14 4.93 17.02
C ASP A 102 1.69 3.53 16.54
N THR A 103 0.39 3.33 16.26
CA THR A 103 -0.22 2.08 15.78
C THR A 103 -0.68 2.24 14.34
N PHE A 104 -0.35 1.26 13.50
CA PHE A 104 -0.87 1.19 12.13
C PHE A 104 -2.19 0.42 12.16
N VAL A 105 -3.29 1.08 11.82
CA VAL A 105 -4.64 0.50 11.76
C VAL A 105 -5.00 0.27 10.31
N TYR A 106 -5.42 -0.94 9.96
CA TYR A 106 -5.84 -1.31 8.62
C TYR A 106 -7.27 -1.85 8.65
N GLU A 107 -8.10 -1.39 7.73
CA GLU A 107 -9.46 -1.89 7.52
C GLU A 107 -9.56 -2.59 6.17
N ASP A 108 -9.90 -3.87 6.18
CA ASP A 108 -10.06 -4.66 4.95
C ASP A 108 -11.40 -4.35 4.26
N ASN A 109 -11.36 -3.93 2.99
CA ASN A 109 -12.56 -3.51 2.25
C ASN A 109 -13.54 -4.66 1.99
N LYS A 110 -13.06 -5.92 1.93
CA LYS A 110 -13.90 -7.07 1.61
C LYS A 110 -14.63 -7.60 2.84
N THR A 111 -13.94 -7.63 3.97
CA THR A 111 -14.43 -8.24 5.21
C THR A 111 -14.88 -7.23 6.26
N GLY A 112 -14.51 -5.96 6.12
CA GLY A 112 -14.67 -4.92 7.16
C GLY A 112 -13.80 -5.16 8.39
N ARG A 113 -12.82 -6.07 8.29
CA ARG A 113 -11.99 -6.44 9.44
C ARG A 113 -10.98 -5.35 9.73
N LEU A 114 -10.99 -4.85 10.96
CA LEU A 114 -9.97 -3.96 11.50
C LEU A 114 -8.80 -4.74 12.11
N ILE A 115 -7.59 -4.33 11.76
CA ILE A 115 -6.32 -4.88 12.25
C ILE A 115 -5.48 -3.74 12.79
N ALA A 116 -5.20 -3.77 14.10
CA ALA A 116 -4.29 -2.83 14.75
C ALA A 116 -2.91 -3.46 14.91
N ILE A 117 -1.90 -2.88 14.28
CA ILE A 117 -0.54 -3.41 14.22
C ILE A 117 0.41 -2.46 14.95
N ARG A 118 1.02 -2.97 16.01
CA ARG A 118 2.07 -2.28 16.78
C ARG A 118 3.45 -2.75 16.35
N GLY A 119 4.46 -1.91 16.56
CA GLY A 119 5.86 -2.23 16.26
C GLY A 119 6.32 -1.86 14.84
N TYR A 120 5.40 -1.37 13.99
CA TYR A 120 5.78 -0.77 12.71
C TYR A 120 6.46 0.59 12.92
N PRO A 121 7.35 1.03 12.01
CA PRO A 121 8.07 2.29 12.11
C PRO A 121 7.19 3.50 11.76
N THR A 122 6.05 3.66 12.46
CA THR A 122 4.99 4.66 12.19
C THR A 122 5.50 6.10 12.16
N LYS A 123 6.45 6.47 13.03
CA LYS A 123 7.09 7.80 13.01
C LYS A 123 7.88 8.07 11.73
N LEU A 124 8.59 7.07 11.20
CA LEU A 124 9.31 7.21 9.93
C LEU A 124 8.34 7.19 8.75
N LEU A 125 7.28 6.40 8.84
CA LEU A 125 6.23 6.33 7.84
C LEU A 125 5.50 7.66 7.68
N LEU A 126 5.10 8.32 8.79
CA LEU A 126 4.50 9.65 8.77
C LEU A 126 5.42 10.69 8.13
N ARG A 127 6.74 10.61 8.36
CA ARG A 127 7.72 11.48 7.69
C ARG A 127 7.82 11.21 6.19
N ALA A 128 7.72 9.95 5.77
CA ALA A 128 7.73 9.56 4.36
C ALA A 128 6.45 10.02 3.65
N ILE A 129 5.29 9.85 4.29
CA ILE A 129 3.99 10.36 3.83
C ILE A 129 4.05 11.88 3.64
N ALA A 130 4.50 12.63 4.65
CA ALA A 130 4.61 14.09 4.57
C ALA A 130 5.64 14.59 3.52
N LYS A 131 6.52 13.72 3.03
CA LYS A 131 7.40 14.01 1.89
C LYS A 131 6.73 13.69 0.56
N ALA A 132 5.94 12.62 0.48
CA ALA A 132 5.19 12.24 -0.71
C ALA A 132 4.16 13.31 -1.10
N ASP A 133 3.49 13.93 -0.12
CA ASP A 133 2.50 14.99 -0.35
C ASP A 133 3.08 16.31 -0.90
N ARG A 134 4.41 16.50 -0.85
CA ARG A 134 5.07 17.74 -1.32
C ARG A 134 5.66 17.65 -2.73
N GLN A 135 5.55 16.50 -3.39
CA GLN A 135 6.12 16.23 -4.71
C GLN A 135 5.10 16.47 -5.83
#